data_AF-A0A918A622-F1
#
_entry.id   AF-A0A918A622-F1
#
_cell.length_a   1.000
_cell.length_b   1.000
_cell.length_c   1.000
_cell.angle_alpha   90.00
_cell.angle_beta   90.00
_cell.angle_gamma   90.00
#
_symmetry.space_group_name_H-M   'P 1'
#
loop_
_entity.id
_entity.type
_entity.pdbx_description
1 polymer ?
#
loop_
_entity_poly.entity_id
_entity_poly.type
_entity_poly.pdbx_seq_one_letter_code
_entity_poly.pdbx_strand_id
1 'polypeptide(L)'
;MAVLSLTAVPAQARTVPLLPAAPGPAAPGPATLACDVGTPPGSPPAFVPELRLMPAKVTVRGALWLSGCRGSRPRLRSAWITLRAAGQASCAGTRGLRGIATITWYDAAGRPIGSSKLRTGGGDLADRSAGGGLLTGTVTSGPLAGARSRGGITSSDSVLTCAIRGTGAISGAGRITFG
;
A
#
# COMPACT_ATOMS: atom_id res chain seq x y z
N MET A 1 -1.65 53.51 73.39
CA MET A 1 -0.57 52.58 73.01
C MET A 1 -1.19 51.20 72.83
N ALA A 2 -1.50 50.80 71.58
CA ALA A 2 -1.70 49.43 71.09
C ALA A 2 -2.41 49.50 69.73
N VAL A 3 -1.76 48.90 68.73
CA VAL A 3 -2.09 48.88 67.31
C VAL A 3 -2.93 47.65 67.01
N LEU A 4 -3.98 47.74 66.18
CA LEU A 4 -4.66 46.56 65.62
C LEU A 4 -4.86 46.76 64.11
N SER A 5 -3.93 46.17 63.35
CA SER A 5 -3.93 46.10 61.89
C SER A 5 -4.84 44.96 61.43
N LEU A 6 -5.80 45.24 60.54
CA LEU A 6 -6.59 44.21 59.84
C LEU A 6 -5.79 43.63 58.66
N THR A 7 -5.58 42.32 58.66
CA THR A 7 -5.03 41.57 57.52
C THR A 7 -6.16 40.91 56.72
N ALA A 8 -6.20 41.20 55.42
CA ALA A 8 -7.13 40.61 54.46
C ALA A 8 -6.69 39.19 54.07
N VAL A 9 -7.65 38.25 54.00
CA VAL A 9 -7.43 36.84 53.65
C VAL A 9 -7.65 36.66 52.14
N PRO A 10 -6.70 36.08 51.37
CA PRO A 10 -6.94 35.76 49.97
C PRO A 10 -7.79 34.48 49.83
N ALA A 11 -8.82 34.55 48.98
CA ALA A 11 -9.65 33.43 48.58
C ALA A 11 -8.88 32.48 47.65
N GLN A 12 -8.78 31.19 48.03
CA GLN A 12 -8.15 30.17 47.20
C GLN A 12 -9.18 29.53 46.26
N ALA A 13 -8.95 29.67 44.95
CA ALA A 13 -9.70 28.96 43.92
C ALA A 13 -9.30 27.47 43.94
N ARG A 14 -10.28 26.59 44.19
CA ARG A 14 -10.10 25.13 44.12
C ARG A 14 -10.12 24.67 42.66
N THR A 15 -8.97 24.29 42.14
CA THR A 15 -8.84 23.57 40.88
C THR A 15 -9.31 22.13 41.09
N VAL A 16 -10.45 21.75 40.51
CA VAL A 16 -10.93 20.35 40.51
C VAL A 16 -10.07 19.57 39.51
N PRO A 17 -9.38 18.50 39.93
CA PRO A 17 -8.65 17.65 38.99
C PRO A 17 -9.64 16.91 38.09
N LEU A 18 -9.62 17.22 36.79
CA LEU A 18 -10.28 16.39 35.77
C LEU A 18 -9.60 15.02 35.78
N LEU A 19 -10.34 13.98 36.21
CA LEU A 19 -9.89 12.60 36.04
C LEU A 19 -9.71 12.31 34.55
N PRO A 20 -8.61 11.66 34.13
CA PRO A 20 -8.45 11.22 32.75
C PRO A 20 -9.53 10.21 32.41
N ALA A 21 -10.25 10.47 31.30
CA ALA A 21 -11.24 9.55 30.76
C ALA A 21 -10.63 8.17 30.54
N ALA A 22 -11.30 7.13 31.01
CA ALA A 22 -10.92 5.75 30.75
C ALA A 22 -10.82 5.54 29.22
N PRO A 23 -9.76 4.88 28.72
CA PRO A 23 -9.68 4.54 27.31
C PRO A 23 -10.88 3.66 26.95
N GLY A 24 -11.79 4.19 26.13
CA GLY A 24 -12.86 3.40 25.53
C GLY A 24 -12.27 2.25 24.70
N PRO A 25 -13.05 1.20 24.41
CA PRO A 25 -12.58 0.09 23.59
C PRO A 25 -12.02 0.64 22.27
N ALA A 26 -10.73 0.39 22.04
CA ALA A 26 -10.04 0.79 20.83
C ALA A 26 -10.83 0.26 19.62
N ALA A 27 -11.12 1.15 18.67
CA ALA A 27 -11.67 0.76 17.38
C ALA A 27 -10.80 -0.39 16.81
N PRO A 28 -11.39 -1.43 16.20
CA PRO A 28 -10.63 -2.53 15.62
C PRO A 28 -9.52 -1.94 14.74
N GLY A 29 -8.27 -2.17 15.14
CA GLY A 29 -7.12 -1.71 14.36
C GLY A 29 -7.25 -2.24 12.93
N PRO A 30 -6.80 -1.48 11.92
CA PRO A 30 -6.97 -1.90 10.54
C PRO A 30 -6.35 -3.29 10.37
N ALA A 31 -7.18 -4.19 9.81
CA ALA A 31 -6.84 -5.57 9.56
C ALA A 31 -5.59 -5.62 8.66
N THR A 32 -4.42 -5.67 9.28
CA THR A 32 -3.15 -5.61 8.56
C THR A 32 -2.85 -7.00 8.00
N LEU A 33 -2.60 -7.09 6.70
CA LEU A 33 -2.16 -8.30 6.01
C LEU A 33 -0.91 -7.96 5.21
N ALA A 34 0.20 -8.66 5.44
CA ALA A 34 1.44 -8.50 4.70
C ALA A 34 1.71 -9.76 3.86
N CYS A 35 2.10 -9.58 2.60
CA CYS A 35 2.46 -10.66 1.69
C CYS A 35 3.73 -10.32 0.92
N ASP A 36 4.48 -11.35 0.54
CA ASP A 36 5.57 -11.24 -0.41
C ASP A 36 4.99 -11.20 -1.82
N VAL A 37 5.54 -10.35 -2.68
CA VAL A 37 5.11 -10.19 -4.07
C VAL A 37 6.17 -10.79 -4.98
N GLY A 38 5.74 -11.59 -5.95
CA GLY A 38 6.60 -12.14 -7.00
C GLY A 38 5.96 -11.99 -8.37
N THR A 39 6.81 -11.88 -9.38
CA THR A 39 6.39 -11.95 -10.77
C THR A 39 6.42 -13.40 -11.24
N PRO A 40 5.30 -14.00 -11.69
CA PRO A 40 5.29 -15.37 -12.18
C PRO A 40 6.06 -15.50 -13.49
N PRO A 41 6.76 -16.62 -13.72
CA PRO A 41 7.44 -16.87 -14.99
C PRO A 41 6.43 -16.92 -16.14
N GLY A 42 6.74 -16.26 -17.26
CA GLY A 42 5.91 -16.25 -18.46
C GLY A 42 4.73 -15.27 -18.46
N SER A 43 4.49 -14.51 -17.38
CA SER A 43 3.45 -13.47 -17.36
C SER A 43 3.86 -12.19 -16.59
N PRO A 44 5.02 -11.59 -16.91
CA PRO A 44 5.45 -10.37 -16.26
C PRO A 44 4.54 -9.18 -16.60
N PRO A 45 4.37 -8.22 -15.68
CA PRO A 45 3.81 -6.91 -16.01
C PRO A 45 4.52 -6.26 -17.19
N ALA A 46 3.80 -6.11 -18.29
CA ALA A 46 4.27 -5.52 -19.52
C ALA A 46 3.76 -4.09 -19.69
N PHE A 47 4.64 -3.22 -20.18
CA PHE A 47 4.41 -1.81 -20.49
C PHE A 47 4.25 -1.65 -21.99
N VAL A 48 3.19 -0.97 -22.40
CA VAL A 48 2.94 -0.64 -23.81
C VAL A 48 2.63 0.85 -23.91
N PRO A 49 3.47 1.65 -24.60
CA PRO A 49 4.77 1.28 -25.20
C PRO A 49 5.85 0.94 -24.17
N GLU A 50 6.99 0.43 -24.65
CA GLU A 50 8.15 0.14 -23.80
C GLU A 50 8.64 1.39 -23.06
N LEU A 51 9.14 1.19 -21.84
CA LEU A 51 9.71 2.25 -21.04
C LEU A 51 11.02 2.72 -21.65
N ARG A 52 11.19 4.04 -21.67
CA ARG A 52 12.43 4.73 -22.04
C ARG A 52 12.75 5.81 -21.02
N LEU A 53 13.88 6.50 -21.19
CA LEU A 53 14.25 7.65 -20.35
C LEU A 53 13.18 8.75 -20.34
N MET A 54 12.59 9.02 -21.50
CA MET A 54 11.54 10.04 -21.63
C MET A 54 10.20 9.51 -21.11
N PRO A 55 9.51 10.26 -20.24
CA PRO A 55 8.16 9.91 -19.80
C PRO A 55 7.19 9.78 -20.98
N ALA A 56 6.51 8.65 -21.06
CA ALA A 56 5.47 8.40 -22.05
C ALA A 56 4.19 7.93 -21.38
N LYS A 57 3.06 8.13 -22.07
CA LYS A 57 1.80 7.48 -21.67
C LYS A 57 1.92 5.99 -21.94
N VAL A 58 1.74 5.18 -20.91
CA VAL A 58 1.84 3.73 -20.99
C VAL A 58 0.59 3.06 -20.46
N THR A 59 0.32 1.88 -20.97
CA THR A 59 -0.59 0.90 -20.39
C THR A 59 0.23 -0.24 -19.80
N VAL A 60 -0.08 -0.63 -18.58
CA VAL A 60 0.53 -1.77 -17.89
C VAL A 60 -0.49 -2.89 -17.80
N ARG A 61 -0.09 -4.10 -18.15
CA ARG A 61 -0.89 -5.31 -17.99
C ARG A 61 -0.02 -6.46 -17.52
N GLY A 62 -0.52 -7.25 -16.58
CA GLY A 62 0.17 -8.48 -16.19
C GLY A 62 -0.43 -9.13 -14.97
N ALA A 63 0.30 -10.13 -14.48
CA ALA A 63 -0.07 -10.88 -13.29
C ALA A 63 1.07 -10.85 -12.27
N LEU A 64 0.69 -10.98 -11.00
CA LEU A 64 1.60 -11.07 -9.87
C LEU A 64 1.10 -12.15 -8.93
N TRP A 65 2.04 -12.83 -8.27
CA TRP A 65 1.72 -13.79 -7.22
C TRP A 65 2.05 -13.17 -5.87
N LEU A 66 1.14 -13.36 -4.91
CA LEU A 66 1.36 -13.09 -3.51
C LEU A 66 1.60 -14.40 -2.78
N SER A 67 2.66 -14.48 -2.01
CA SER A 67 2.98 -15.61 -1.14
C SER A 67 3.22 -15.15 0.29
N GLY A 68 3.30 -16.11 1.21
CA GLY A 68 3.71 -15.82 2.59
C GLY A 68 2.77 -14.87 3.33
N CYS A 69 1.49 -14.80 2.96
CA CYS A 69 0.57 -13.84 3.55
C CYS A 69 0.36 -14.12 5.05
N ARG A 70 0.57 -13.08 5.86
CA ARG A 70 0.48 -13.12 7.33
C ARG A 70 -0.22 -11.87 7.85
N GLY A 71 -1.05 -12.04 8.88
CA GLY A 71 -1.73 -10.93 9.54
C GLY A 71 -3.10 -11.31 10.08
N SER A 72 -3.96 -10.32 10.20
CA SER A 72 -5.31 -10.40 10.79
C SER A 72 -6.29 -11.36 10.09
N ARG A 73 -5.99 -11.83 8.88
CA ARG A 73 -6.82 -12.76 8.11
C ARG A 73 -6.08 -14.09 7.84
N PRO A 74 -6.06 -15.02 8.81
CA PRO A 74 -5.21 -16.22 8.74
C PRO A 74 -5.59 -17.21 7.63
N ARG A 75 -6.81 -17.11 7.09
CA ARG A 75 -7.25 -17.94 5.96
C ARG A 75 -6.61 -17.52 4.63
N LEU A 76 -6.16 -16.27 4.48
CA LEU A 76 -5.53 -15.75 3.27
C LEU A 76 -4.03 -16.07 3.31
N ARG A 77 -3.58 -17.10 2.57
CA ARG A 77 -2.17 -17.57 2.60
C ARG A 77 -1.37 -17.13 1.38
N SER A 78 -2.03 -17.06 0.24
CA SER A 78 -1.47 -16.61 -1.02
C SER A 78 -2.55 -15.96 -1.88
N ALA A 79 -2.14 -15.29 -2.95
CA ALA A 79 -3.07 -14.66 -3.87
C ALA A 79 -2.52 -14.57 -5.29
N TRP A 80 -3.40 -14.62 -6.27
CA TRP A 80 -3.09 -14.28 -7.66
C TRP A 80 -3.67 -12.93 -8.00
N ILE A 81 -2.83 -11.98 -8.42
CA ILE A 81 -3.23 -10.65 -8.83
C ILE A 81 -3.18 -10.57 -10.35
N THR A 82 -4.25 -10.08 -10.95
CA THR A 82 -4.24 -9.61 -12.34
C THR A 82 -4.48 -8.11 -12.34
N LEU A 83 -3.67 -7.35 -13.06
CA LEU A 83 -3.74 -5.89 -13.04
C LEU A 83 -3.77 -5.29 -14.43
N ARG A 84 -4.46 -4.16 -14.54
CA ARG A 84 -4.42 -3.27 -15.69
C ARG A 84 -4.40 -1.84 -15.20
N ALA A 85 -3.39 -1.07 -15.61
CA ALA A 85 -3.26 0.34 -15.27
C ALA A 85 -2.83 1.15 -16.48
N ALA A 86 -3.07 2.46 -16.44
CA ALA A 86 -2.57 3.41 -17.41
C ALA A 86 -2.11 4.68 -16.70
N GLY A 87 -1.08 5.33 -17.25
CA GLY A 87 -0.48 6.52 -16.65
C GLY A 87 0.75 6.96 -17.42
N GLN A 88 1.62 7.74 -16.77
CA GLN A 88 2.91 8.10 -17.32
C GLN A 88 4.00 7.24 -16.67
N ALA A 89 4.94 6.76 -17.47
CA ALA A 89 6.09 6.02 -16.97
C ALA A 89 7.34 6.30 -17.80
N SER A 90 8.49 6.16 -17.16
CA SER A 90 9.81 6.14 -17.75
C SER A 90 10.71 5.17 -16.98
N CYS A 91 11.92 4.97 -17.45
CA CYS A 91 12.95 4.25 -16.70
C CYS A 91 13.27 4.89 -15.34
N ALA A 92 12.97 6.19 -15.17
CA ALA A 92 13.23 6.92 -13.94
C ALA A 92 12.08 6.88 -12.93
N GLY A 93 10.87 6.48 -13.34
CA GLY A 93 9.73 6.43 -12.43
C GLY A 93 8.38 6.41 -13.12
N THR A 94 7.33 6.54 -12.32
CA THR A 94 5.94 6.52 -12.80
C THR A 94 5.13 7.64 -12.15
N ARG A 95 4.16 8.17 -12.89
CA ARG A 95 3.30 9.25 -12.45
C ARG A 95 1.85 9.01 -12.85
N GLY A 96 0.94 9.21 -11.90
CA GLY A 96 -0.50 9.14 -12.17
C GLY A 96 -0.98 7.80 -12.72
N LEU A 97 -0.30 6.69 -12.40
CA LEU A 97 -0.79 5.36 -12.74
C LEU A 97 -2.12 5.11 -12.03
N ARG A 98 -3.16 4.85 -12.83
CA ARG A 98 -4.51 4.54 -12.36
C ARG A 98 -4.99 3.28 -13.04
N GLY A 99 -5.66 2.43 -12.29
CA GLY A 99 -6.03 1.12 -12.78
C GLY A 99 -6.89 0.33 -11.83
N ILE A 100 -7.06 -0.93 -12.20
CA ILE A 100 -7.81 -1.91 -11.45
C ILE A 100 -6.97 -3.18 -11.38
N ALA A 101 -6.93 -3.79 -10.21
CA ALA A 101 -6.39 -5.12 -10.02
C ALA A 101 -7.44 -6.03 -9.38
N THR A 102 -7.50 -7.27 -9.84
CA THR A 102 -8.31 -8.32 -9.24
C THR A 102 -7.39 -9.27 -8.51
N ILE A 103 -7.66 -9.50 -7.23
CA ILE A 103 -6.86 -10.35 -6.35
C ILE A 103 -7.70 -11.58 -6.02
N THR A 104 -7.27 -12.75 -6.46
CA THR A 104 -7.88 -14.04 -6.11
C THR A 104 -7.10 -14.64 -4.95
N TRP A 105 -7.77 -14.89 -3.83
CA TRP A 105 -7.12 -15.38 -2.61
C TRP A 105 -7.22 -16.89 -2.48
N TYR A 106 -6.17 -17.48 -1.91
CA TYR A 106 -6.07 -18.91 -1.70
C TYR A 106 -5.79 -19.25 -0.23
N ASP A 107 -6.33 -20.38 0.23
CA ASP A 107 -6.04 -20.96 1.53
C ASP A 107 -4.70 -21.73 1.55
N ALA A 108 -4.36 -22.35 2.69
CA ALA A 108 -3.13 -23.13 2.84
C ALA A 108 -3.09 -24.38 1.94
N ALA A 109 -4.25 -24.87 1.50
CA ALA A 109 -4.37 -26.00 0.59
C ALA A 109 -4.40 -25.57 -0.89
N GLY A 110 -4.21 -24.27 -1.17
CA GLY A 110 -4.25 -23.74 -2.53
C GLY A 110 -5.66 -23.60 -3.11
N ARG A 111 -6.71 -23.65 -2.30
CA ARG A 111 -8.09 -23.52 -2.77
C ARG A 111 -8.51 -22.05 -2.84
N PRO A 112 -9.22 -21.61 -3.89
CA PRO A 112 -9.71 -20.24 -3.97
C PRO A 112 -10.80 -20.01 -2.90
N ILE A 113 -10.63 -18.97 -2.09
CA ILE A 113 -11.54 -18.64 -0.97
C ILE A 113 -12.22 -17.28 -1.12
N GLY A 114 -11.95 -16.56 -2.21
CA GLY A 114 -12.63 -15.33 -2.56
C GLY A 114 -11.76 -14.41 -3.42
N SER A 115 -12.37 -13.31 -3.89
CA SER A 115 -11.66 -12.30 -4.68
C SER A 115 -11.85 -10.90 -4.10
N SER A 116 -10.79 -10.10 -4.13
CA SER A 116 -10.83 -8.66 -3.86
C SER A 116 -10.65 -7.86 -5.15
N LYS A 117 -11.30 -6.70 -5.23
CA LYS A 117 -10.98 -5.69 -6.26
C LYS A 117 -10.20 -4.56 -5.62
N LEU A 118 -9.07 -4.24 -6.22
CA LEU A 118 -8.20 -3.14 -5.85
C LEU A 118 -8.32 -2.05 -6.90
N ARG A 119 -8.68 -0.84 -6.49
CA ARG A 119 -8.56 0.34 -7.33
C ARG A 119 -7.19 0.94 -7.07
N THR A 120 -6.32 0.90 -8.07
CA THR A 120 -5.00 1.52 -7.98
C THR A 120 -5.12 2.99 -8.32
N GLY A 121 -4.50 3.84 -7.51
CA GLY A 121 -4.65 5.28 -7.66
C GLY A 121 -3.55 6.06 -6.97
N GLY A 122 -2.87 6.91 -7.74
CA GLY A 122 -2.17 8.07 -7.21
C GLY A 122 -0.87 7.76 -6.46
N GLY A 123 -0.18 6.68 -6.79
CA GLY A 123 1.23 6.56 -6.41
C GLY A 123 2.08 7.40 -7.37
N ASP A 124 2.48 8.59 -6.95
CA ASP A 124 3.68 9.25 -7.49
C ASP A 124 4.88 8.59 -6.81
N LEU A 125 5.80 8.01 -7.57
CA LEU A 125 7.00 7.42 -7.00
C LEU A 125 8.24 8.00 -7.66
N ALA A 126 9.04 8.65 -6.81
CA ALA A 126 10.41 9.07 -7.01
C ALA A 126 11.43 7.98 -6.64
N ASP A 127 10.97 6.80 -6.18
CA ASP A 127 11.85 5.67 -5.87
C ASP A 127 12.13 4.83 -7.11
N ARG A 128 13.42 4.52 -7.28
CA ARG A 128 14.14 4.03 -8.47
C ARG A 128 13.71 2.65 -9.02
N SER A 129 12.48 2.21 -8.80
CA SER A 129 11.99 0.94 -9.34
C SER A 129 10.63 1.11 -10.02
N ALA A 130 10.60 0.82 -11.32
CA ALA A 130 9.43 0.98 -12.20
C ALA A 130 8.22 0.05 -11.89
N GLY A 131 8.16 -0.57 -10.70
CA GLY A 131 7.07 -1.43 -10.24
C GLY A 131 6.43 -1.02 -8.90
N GLY A 132 6.97 0.00 -8.22
CA GLY A 132 6.54 0.39 -6.87
C GLY A 132 5.09 0.90 -6.77
N GLY A 133 4.60 1.60 -7.79
CA GLY A 133 3.31 2.31 -7.74
C GLY A 133 2.10 1.48 -8.15
N LEU A 134 2.32 0.32 -8.77
CA LEU A 134 1.24 -0.50 -9.33
C LEU A 134 0.34 -1.14 -8.27
N LEU A 135 0.86 -1.32 -7.06
CA LEU A 135 0.18 -2.04 -5.98
C LEU A 135 -0.33 -1.12 -4.87
N THR A 136 -0.19 0.20 -5.04
CA THR A 136 -0.72 1.18 -4.10
C THR A 136 -2.13 1.60 -4.48
N GLY A 137 -3.06 1.54 -3.53
CA GLY A 137 -4.46 1.84 -3.80
C GLY A 137 -5.41 1.51 -2.65
N THR A 138 -6.67 1.33 -2.98
CA THR A 138 -7.72 0.97 -2.01
C THR A 138 -8.52 -0.21 -2.51
N VAL A 139 -8.71 -1.20 -1.65
CA VAL A 139 -9.53 -2.36 -1.94
C VAL A 139 -11.01 -1.94 -1.89
N THR A 140 -11.70 -2.02 -3.02
CA THR A 140 -13.08 -1.57 -3.17
C THR A 140 -14.10 -2.66 -2.88
N SER A 141 -13.72 -3.94 -2.96
CA SER A 141 -14.61 -5.06 -2.67
C SER A 141 -13.85 -6.31 -2.22
N GLY A 142 -14.57 -7.24 -1.61
CA GLY A 142 -14.05 -8.55 -1.19
C GLY A 142 -13.62 -8.59 0.29
N PRO A 143 -12.87 -9.63 0.71
CA PRO A 143 -12.55 -9.87 2.12
C PRO A 143 -11.75 -8.75 2.79
N LEU A 144 -11.05 -7.92 2.02
CA LEU A 144 -10.26 -6.78 2.51
C LEU A 144 -10.85 -5.42 2.10
N ALA A 145 -12.16 -5.34 1.78
CA ALA A 145 -12.79 -4.09 1.39
C ALA A 145 -12.52 -2.96 2.41
N GLY A 146 -12.18 -1.77 1.91
CA GLY A 146 -11.80 -0.61 2.73
C GLY A 146 -10.32 -0.53 3.10
N ALA A 147 -9.56 -1.64 3.02
CA ALA A 147 -8.13 -1.63 3.30
C ALA A 147 -7.35 -0.86 2.22
N ARG A 148 -6.32 -0.11 2.63
CA ARG A 148 -5.38 0.50 1.69
C ARG A 148 -4.26 -0.48 1.42
N SER A 149 -3.90 -0.64 0.16
CA SER A 149 -2.71 -1.39 -0.21
C SER A 149 -1.53 -0.46 -0.37
N ARG A 150 -0.37 -0.88 0.14
CA ARG A 150 0.92 -0.19 -0.03
C ARG A 150 2.02 -1.21 -0.28
N GLY A 151 3.05 -0.79 -0.99
CA GLY A 151 4.16 -1.64 -1.38
C GLY A 151 4.22 -1.79 -2.89
N GLY A 152 5.06 -2.71 -3.35
CA GLY A 152 5.44 -2.74 -4.74
C GLY A 152 6.45 -3.81 -5.06
N ILE A 153 6.96 -3.75 -6.29
CA ILE A 153 7.96 -4.67 -6.81
C ILE A 153 9.20 -3.88 -7.16
N THR A 154 10.35 -4.40 -6.73
CA THR A 154 11.64 -3.89 -7.17
C THR A 154 12.04 -4.65 -8.43
N SER A 155 12.23 -3.93 -9.52
CA SER A 155 12.75 -4.51 -10.76
C SER A 155 14.16 -5.04 -10.53
N SER A 156 14.48 -6.18 -11.13
CA SER A 156 15.85 -6.68 -11.21
C SER A 156 16.73 -5.85 -12.15
N ASP A 157 16.13 -5.08 -13.06
CA ASP A 157 16.86 -4.31 -14.06
C ASP A 157 17.26 -2.94 -13.52
N SER A 158 18.49 -2.53 -13.83
CA SER A 158 18.97 -1.19 -13.47
C SER A 158 18.34 -0.12 -14.36
N VAL A 159 18.18 1.10 -13.82
CA VAL A 159 17.72 2.28 -14.58
C VAL A 159 18.58 2.51 -15.82
N LEU A 160 19.90 2.28 -15.71
CA LEU A 160 20.84 2.41 -16.82
C LEU A 160 20.56 1.38 -17.93
N THR A 161 20.29 0.13 -17.55
CA THR A 161 19.91 -0.93 -18.51
C THR A 161 18.63 -0.57 -19.25
N CYS A 162 17.61 -0.09 -18.51
CA CYS A 162 16.36 0.39 -19.09
C CYS A 162 16.60 1.58 -20.02
N ALA A 163 17.45 2.53 -19.63
CA ALA A 163 17.76 3.71 -20.43
C ALA A 163 18.40 3.37 -21.78
N ILE A 164 19.27 2.36 -21.81
CA ILE A 164 20.01 1.94 -23.01
C ILE A 164 19.15 1.04 -23.90
N ARG A 165 18.44 0.06 -23.32
CA ARG A 165 17.74 -0.99 -24.09
C ARG A 165 16.23 -0.80 -24.20
N GLY A 166 15.66 0.09 -23.40
CA GLY A 166 14.23 0.10 -23.14
C GLY A 166 13.80 -1.07 -22.25
N THR A 167 12.56 -1.03 -21.76
CA THR A 167 11.99 -2.12 -20.96
C THR A 167 10.51 -2.27 -21.24
N GLY A 168 10.15 -3.35 -21.94
CA GLY A 168 8.76 -3.70 -22.24
C GLY A 168 8.08 -4.52 -21.14
N ALA A 169 8.83 -5.14 -20.23
CA ALA A 169 8.28 -5.94 -19.13
C ALA A 169 9.17 -5.86 -17.90
N ILE A 170 8.57 -5.94 -16.72
CA ILE A 170 9.28 -5.92 -15.45
C ILE A 170 9.08 -7.24 -14.73
N SER A 171 10.19 -7.86 -14.37
CA SER A 171 10.23 -8.94 -13.40
C SER A 171 10.86 -8.46 -12.11
N GLY A 172 10.40 -9.00 -11.00
CA GLY A 172 10.94 -8.65 -9.70
C GLY A 172 10.16 -9.27 -8.56
N ALA A 173 10.65 -8.96 -7.35
CA ALA A 173 10.04 -9.32 -6.10
C ALA A 173 9.91 -8.09 -5.20
N GLY A 174 9.06 -8.19 -4.19
CA GLY A 174 8.88 -7.13 -3.21
C GLY A 174 7.88 -7.52 -2.15
N ARG A 175 7.25 -6.53 -1.52
CA ARG A 175 6.30 -6.76 -0.43
C ARG A 175 5.11 -5.83 -0.59
N ILE A 176 3.95 -6.33 -0.20
CA ILE A 176 2.69 -5.58 -0.15
C ILE A 176 2.06 -5.73 1.22
N THR A 177 1.49 -4.64 1.72
CA THR A 177 0.68 -4.61 2.93
C THR A 177 -0.70 -4.07 2.61
N PHE A 178 -1.72 -4.62 3.28
CA PHE A 178 -3.11 -4.16 3.25
C PHE A 178 -3.49 -3.74 4.67
N GLY A 179 -3.92 -2.49 4.87
CA GLY A 179 -4.32 -1.95 6.18
C GLY A 179 -4.65 -0.47 6.13
#